data_AF-A0A1S2F4U1-F1
#
_entry.id   AF-A0A1S2F4U1-F1
#
_cell.length_a   1.000
_cell.length_b   1.000
_cell.length_c   1.000
_cell.angle_alpha   90.00
_cell.angle_beta   90.00
_cell.angle_gamma   90.00
#
_symmetry.space_group_name_H-M   'P 1'
#
loop_
_entity.id
_entity.type
_entity.pdbx_description
1 polymer ?
#
loop_
_entity_poly.entity_id
_entity_poly.type
_entity_poly.pdbx_seq_one_letter_code
_entity_poly.pdbx_strand_id
1 'polypeptide(L)' 'MIFEITAEMKKKIKNWDSCESLDVTGGKFSYIFTPTSLGVVVQVHCDICNRKLDLTEDWLN' A
#
# COMPACT_ATOMS: atom_id res chain seq x y z
N MET A 1 -11.95 14.43 3.67
CA MET A 1 -11.51 13.05 4.00
C MET A 1 -10.00 13.07 4.02
N ILE A 2 -9.39 12.70 5.13
CA ILE A 2 -7.93 12.58 5.25
C ILE A 2 -7.64 11.09 5.17
N PHE A 3 -6.81 10.71 4.20
CA PHE A 3 -6.30 9.35 4.13
C PHE A 3 -5.02 9.28 4.96
N GLU A 4 -5.00 8.41 5.97
CA GLU A 4 -3.84 8.19 6.84
C GLU A 4 -3.52 6.69 6.90
N ILE A 5 -2.26 6.34 6.64
CA ILE A 5 -1.82 4.96 6.78
C ILE A 5 -1.70 4.62 8.27
N THR A 6 -2.53 3.69 8.73
CA THR A 6 -2.54 3.23 10.12
C THR A 6 -1.25 2.50 10.51
N ALA A 7 -1.01 2.35 11.81
CA ALA A 7 0.14 1.61 12.31
C ALA A 7 0.12 0.13 11.86
N GLU A 8 -1.06 -0.48 11.77
CA GLU A 8 -1.24 -1.86 11.33
C GLU A 8 -0.91 -2.01 9.84
N MET A 9 -1.41 -1.10 9.00
CA MET A 9 -1.06 -1.04 7.58
C MET A 9 0.45 -0.90 7.39
N LYS A 10 1.12 -0.01 8.14
CA LYS A 10 2.59 0.14 8.09
C LYS A 10 3.31 -1.16 8.46
N LYS A 11 2.84 -1.87 9.48
CA LYS A 11 3.41 -3.16 9.88
C LYS A 11 3.23 -4.21 8.79
N LYS A 12 2.06 -4.27 8.17
CA LYS A 12 1.76 -5.20 7.07
C LYS A 12 2.62 -4.92 5.84
N ILE A 13 2.75 -3.64 5.45
CA ILE A 13 3.65 -3.20 4.37
C ILE A 13 5.09 -3.63 4.68
N LYS A 14 5.58 -3.37 5.90
CA LYS A 14 6.95 -3.73 6.30
C LYS A 14 7.20 -5.25 6.25
N ASN A 15 6.23 -6.05 6.67
CA ASN A 15 6.35 -7.52 6.63
C ASN A 15 6.26 -8.08 5.20
N TRP A 16 5.47 -7.43 4.34
CA TRP A 16 5.32 -7.79 2.94
C TRP A 16 6.51 -7.35 2.07
N ASP A 17 7.13 -6.23 2.43
CA ASP A 17 8.27 -5.65 1.73
C ASP A 17 9.52 -6.51 1.86
N SER A 18 9.74 -7.35 0.85
CA SER A 18 10.94 -8.16 0.68
C SER A 18 11.85 -7.67 -0.46
N CYS A 19 11.59 -6.48 -1.01
CA CYS A 19 12.30 -5.98 -2.17
C CYS A 19 13.42 -5.04 -1.73
N GLU A 20 14.67 -5.45 -1.96
CA GLU A 20 15.82 -4.56 -1.80
C GLU A 20 15.82 -3.51 -2.92
N SER A 21 15.88 -2.25 -2.52
CA SER A 21 15.96 -1.14 -3.45
C SER A 21 17.40 -0.98 -3.93
N LEU A 22 17.65 -1.19 -5.22
CA LEU A 22 18.98 -1.01 -5.81
C LEU A 22 19.34 0.47 -6.00
N ASP A 23 18.36 1.35 -6.20
CA ASP A 23 18.54 2.81 -6.27
C ASP A 23 17.16 3.50 -6.21
N VAL A 24 16.84 4.25 -5.14
CA VAL A 24 15.56 4.99 -5.00
C VAL A 24 15.79 6.48 -5.13
N THR A 25 16.19 6.89 -6.33
CA THR A 25 16.01 8.28 -6.77
C THR A 25 14.53 8.60 -7.04
N GLY A 26 13.67 7.58 -7.19
CA GLY A 26 12.21 7.66 -7.25
C GLY A 26 11.50 7.02 -6.03
N GLY A 27 10.18 7.24 -5.91
CA GLY A 27 9.35 6.63 -4.85
C GLY A 27 9.27 5.11 -4.98
N LYS A 28 9.36 4.38 -3.86
CA LYS A 28 9.31 2.90 -3.83
C LYS A 28 7.89 2.34 -3.89
N PHE A 29 6.95 3.02 -3.24
CA PHE A 29 5.58 2.55 -3.09
C PHE A 29 4.60 3.59 -3.62
N SER A 30 3.68 3.11 -4.45
CA SER A 30 2.51 3.84 -4.92
C SER A 30 1.27 3.32 -4.18
N TYR A 31 0.40 4.23 -3.75
CA TYR A 31 -0.83 3.91 -3.03
C TYR A 31 -2.03 4.24 -3.90
N ILE A 32 -2.92 3.26 -4.08
CA ILE A 32 -4.12 3.40 -4.92
C ILE A 32 -5.34 3.28 -4.03
N PHE A 33 -6.23 4.27 -4.15
CA PHE A 33 -7.51 4.35 -3.49
C PHE A 33 -8.58 4.37 -4.55
N THR A 34 -9.37 3.30 -4.64
CA THR A 34 -10.43 3.20 -5.63
C THR A 34 -11.77 3.22 -4.92
N PRO A 35 -12.52 4.32 -4.97
CA PRO A 35 -13.89 4.36 -4.52
C PRO A 35 -14.74 3.46 -5.42
N THR A 36 -15.56 2.62 -4.81
CA THR A 36 -16.52 1.73 -5.48
C THR A 36 -17.88 1.87 -4.83
N SER A 37 -18.92 1.28 -5.44
CA SER A 37 -20.26 1.24 -4.83
C SER A 37 -20.33 0.42 -3.54
N LEU A 38 -19.32 -0.41 -3.24
CA LEU A 38 -19.27 -1.29 -2.07
C LEU A 38 -18.33 -0.79 -0.97
N GLY A 39 -17.54 0.27 -1.23
CA GLY A 39 -16.52 0.76 -0.32
C GLY A 39 -15.29 1.28 -1.05
N VAL A 40 -14.17 1.43 -0.35
CA VAL A 40 -12.89 1.88 -0.91
C VAL A 40 -11.92 0.71 -0.93
N VAL A 41 -11.40 0.37 -2.11
CA VAL A 41 -10.30 -0.57 -2.26
C VAL A 41 -9.00 0.18 -2.02
N VAL A 42 -8.14 -0.38 -1.15
CA VAL A 42 -6.83 0.21 -0.80
C VAL A 42 -5.73 -0.76 -1.18
N GLN A 43 -4.81 -0.31 -2.03
CA GLN A 43 -3.71 -1.14 -2.51
C GLN A 43 -2.38 -0.41 -2.43
N VAL A 44 -1.34 -1.15 -2.08
CA VAL A 44 0.06 -0.71 -2.17
C VAL A 44 0.71 -1.44 -3.33
N HIS A 45 1.37 -0.69 -4.21
CA HIS A 45 2.11 -1.22 -5.33
C HIS A 45 3.58 -0.87 -5.14
N CYS A 46 4.46 -1.87 -5.28
CA CYS A 46 5.90 -1.65 -5.28
C CYS A 46 6.37 -1.41 -6.71
N ASP A 47 6.87 -0.22 -6.99
CA ASP A 47 7.30 0.19 -8.33
C ASP A 47 8.60 -0.50 -8.77
N ILE A 48 9.35 -1.09 -7.84
CA ILE A 48 10.61 -1.80 -8.10
C ILE A 48 10.37 -3.25 -8.57
N CYS A 49 9.55 -4.01 -7.83
CA CYS A 49 9.31 -5.43 -8.09
C CYS A 49 7.92 -5.71 -8.68
N ASN A 50 7.12 -4.67 -8.94
CA ASN A 50 5.79 -4.72 -9.50
C ASN A 50 4.76 -5.58 -8.73
N ARG A 51 5.05 -5.88 -7.44
CA ARG A 51 4.12 -6.61 -6.56
C ARG A 51 3.06 -5.68 -5.99
N LYS A 52 1.89 -6.23 -5.70
CA LYS A 52 0.77 -5.53 -5.07
C LYS A 52 0.41 -6.17 -3.73
N LEU A 53 0.05 -5.31 -2.77
CA LEU A 53 -0.49 -5.69 -1.47
C LEU A 53 -1.87 -5.06 -1.33
N ASP A 54 -2.88 -5.88 -1.06
CA ASP A 54 -4.22 -5.40 -0.74
C ASP A 54 -4.32 -5.09 0.76
N LEU A 55 -4.81 -3.89 1.08
CA LEU A 55 -5.03 -3.38 2.43
C LEU A 55 -6.50 -2.97 2.66
N THR A 56 -7.43 -3.42 1.81
CA THR A 56 -8.83 -3.01 1.86
C THR A 56 -9.49 -3.36 3.20
N GLU A 57 -9.22 -4.55 3.72
CA GLU A 57 -9.75 -4.98 5.02
C GLU A 57 -9.18 -4.15 6.18
N ASP A 58 -7.91 -3.75 6.09
CA ASP A 58 -7.23 -2.97 7.14
C ASP A 58 -7.66 -1.49 7.15
N TRP A 59 -8.40 -1.03 6.13
CA TRP A 59 -8.96 0.32 6.05
C TRP A 59 -10.38 0.42 6.64
N LEU A 60 -11.10 -0.70 6.72
CA LEU A 60 -12.46 -0.75 7.26
C LEU A 60 -12.51 -0.94 8.79
N ASN A 61 -11.38 -1.26 9.40
CA ASN A 61 -11.19 -1.46 10.84
C ASN A 61 -10.53 -0.25 11.50
#